data_AF-A0A7X8WBV3-F1
#
_entry.id   AF-A0A7X8WBV3-F1
#
_cell.length_a   1.000
_cell.length_b   1.000
_cell.length_c   1.000
_cell.angle_alpha   90.00
_cell.angle_beta   90.00
_cell.angle_gamma   90.00
#
_symmetry.space_group_name_H-M   'P 1'
#
loop_
_entity.id
_entity.type
_entity.pdbx_description
1 polymer ?
#
loop_
_entity_poly.entity_id
_entity_poly.type
_entity_poly.pdbx_seq_one_letter_code
_entity_poly.pdbx_strand_id
1 'polypeptide(L)'
;TNSALAQYLTMIFSRNLKDINTFNLSKQYFANSYVALSDYYTSGQTLSLAEEVYEYPSLMARVNFLAFNGLIPTKYERFDAIPYFDTYIRIAYPVLGEYRTSVSKIVVKVAENTLQLNLVESIGDIAKSVFRANQSVSINKSIVRSITKNLTTDITSGIVKEVGKNSSDQSTSSFLDALSSIVKVFGRTASAASESADVRCAHFLPSCAWAGGITLAEGNYDITVDYYNKFGKLLFTKTFPNFEVKNNQVNLVETYCLL
;
A
#
# COMPACT_ATOMS: atom_id res chain seq x y z
N THR A 1 -7.74 11.59 -0.58
CA THR A 1 -6.70 10.63 -0.17
C THR A 1 -5.74 11.37 0.73
N ASN A 2 -5.76 11.10 2.03
CA ASN A 2 -4.95 11.84 3.02
C ASN A 2 -3.65 11.07 3.29
N SER A 3 -2.59 11.36 2.52
CA SER A 3 -1.25 10.77 2.75
C SER A 3 -0.44 11.70 3.65
N ALA A 4 0.05 11.16 4.78
CA ALA A 4 0.92 11.90 5.68
C ALA A 4 2.29 12.15 5.04
N LEU A 5 2.84 11.18 4.29
CA LEU A 5 4.09 11.33 3.57
C LEU A 5 4.03 12.48 2.55
N ALA A 6 2.96 12.53 1.74
CA ALA A 6 2.80 13.58 0.74
C ALA A 6 2.78 14.98 1.39
N GLN A 7 2.04 15.14 2.49
CA GLN A 7 1.97 16.42 3.20
C GLN A 7 3.30 16.79 3.86
N TYR A 8 4.06 15.81 4.37
CA TYR A 8 5.40 16.03 4.91
C TYR A 8 6.37 16.53 3.83
N LEU A 9 6.36 15.90 2.64
CA LEU A 9 7.17 16.34 1.51
C LEU A 9 6.78 17.73 1.03
N THR A 10 5.48 18.00 0.87
CA THR A 10 5.00 19.34 0.50
C THR A 10 5.49 20.38 1.50
N MET A 11 5.42 20.10 2.81
CA MET A 11 5.95 21.00 3.84
C MET A 11 7.45 21.29 3.64
N ILE A 12 8.27 20.28 3.38
CA ILE A 12 9.71 20.45 3.12
C ILE A 12 9.97 21.33 1.89
N PHE A 13 9.30 21.04 0.77
CA PHE A 13 9.51 21.78 -0.48
C PHE A 13 8.97 23.21 -0.40
N SER A 14 7.78 23.42 0.18
CA SER A 14 7.20 24.76 0.37
C SER A 14 8.08 25.65 1.23
N ARG A 15 8.76 25.08 2.24
CA ARG A 15 9.76 25.82 3.02
C ARG A 15 10.89 26.35 2.14
N ASN A 16 11.44 25.50 1.27
CA ASN A 16 12.52 25.89 0.36
C ASN A 16 12.07 26.91 -0.69
N LEU A 17 10.83 26.77 -1.19
CA LEU A 17 10.21 27.69 -2.14
C LEU A 17 9.73 29.02 -1.52
N LYS A 18 9.87 29.18 -0.19
CA LYS A 18 9.40 30.36 0.56
C LYS A 18 7.90 30.58 0.43
N ASP A 19 7.13 29.49 0.37
CA ASP A 19 5.67 29.51 0.35
C ASP A 19 5.13 29.14 1.74
N ILE A 20 4.95 30.17 2.58
CA ILE A 20 4.44 30.03 3.95
C ILE A 20 3.01 29.50 4.01
N ASN A 21 2.17 29.83 3.03
CA ASN A 21 0.77 29.43 3.02
C ASN A 21 0.66 27.92 2.79
N THR A 22 1.35 27.41 1.77
CA THR A 22 1.38 25.97 1.48
C THR A 22 2.09 25.20 2.59
N PHE A 23 3.14 25.77 3.19
CA PHE A 23 3.80 25.19 4.36
C PHE A 23 2.83 24.98 5.53
N ASN A 24 2.13 26.05 5.95
CA ASN A 24 1.21 26.00 7.09
C ASN A 24 0.02 25.07 6.82
N LEU A 25 -0.54 25.12 5.61
CA LEU A 25 -1.62 24.26 5.20
C LEU A 25 -1.21 22.78 5.21
N SER A 26 -0.04 22.46 4.64
CA SER A 26 0.49 21.11 4.61
C SER A 26 0.83 20.60 6.00
N LYS A 27 1.34 21.46 6.90
CA LYS A 27 1.59 21.11 8.30
C LYS A 27 0.30 20.73 9.03
N GLN A 28 -0.80 21.45 8.79
CA GLN A 28 -2.12 21.12 9.33
C GLN A 28 -2.66 19.80 8.76
N TYR A 29 -2.58 19.62 7.44
CA TYR A 29 -3.02 18.38 6.80
C TYR A 29 -2.17 17.17 7.18
N PHE A 30 -0.87 17.36 7.41
CA PHE A 30 0.01 16.34 7.96
C PHE A 30 -0.51 15.89 9.33
N ALA A 31 -0.74 16.83 10.27
CA ALA A 31 -1.20 16.48 11.61
C ALA A 31 -2.52 15.69 11.57
N ASN A 32 -3.47 16.14 10.74
CA ASN A 32 -4.75 15.45 10.57
C ASN A 32 -4.60 14.06 9.93
N SER A 33 -3.79 13.95 8.88
CA SER A 33 -3.55 12.68 8.17
C SER A 33 -2.81 11.70 9.04
N TYR A 34 -1.82 12.16 9.80
CA TYR A 34 -1.03 11.35 10.70
C TYR A 34 -1.88 10.74 11.81
N VAL A 35 -2.74 11.54 12.45
CA VAL A 35 -3.69 11.04 13.45
C VAL A 35 -4.69 10.07 12.83
N ALA A 36 -5.29 10.43 11.69
CA ALA A 36 -6.26 9.55 11.02
C ALA A 36 -5.65 8.21 10.56
N LEU A 37 -4.36 8.20 10.25
CA LEU A 37 -3.65 6.99 9.84
C LEU A 37 -3.02 6.22 11.01
N SER A 38 -2.93 6.84 12.20
CA SER A 38 -2.31 6.22 13.37
C SER A 38 -3.01 4.94 13.81
N ASP A 39 -4.32 4.82 13.57
CA ASP A 39 -5.09 3.59 13.81
C ASP A 39 -4.62 2.41 12.96
N TYR A 40 -3.97 2.66 11.81
CA TYR A 40 -3.37 1.62 10.97
C TYR A 40 -1.93 1.30 11.36
N TYR A 41 -1.29 2.12 12.21
CA TYR A 41 0.12 1.95 12.56
C TYR A 41 0.26 1.01 13.75
N THR A 42 0.90 -0.13 13.54
CA THR A 42 1.18 -1.09 14.63
C THR A 42 2.29 -0.62 15.57
N SER A 43 3.11 0.35 15.16
CA SER A 43 4.13 0.98 15.99
C SER A 43 3.60 2.32 16.51
N GLY A 44 3.21 2.38 17.78
CA GLY A 44 2.70 3.58 18.46
C GLY A 44 3.72 4.70 18.67
N GLN A 45 4.46 5.08 17.62
CA GLN A 45 5.34 6.24 17.63
C GLN A 45 4.57 7.49 17.21
N THR A 46 4.96 8.63 17.78
CA THR A 46 4.41 9.94 17.45
C THR A 46 5.53 10.83 16.91
N LEU A 47 5.34 11.37 15.70
CA LEU A 47 6.23 12.42 15.18
C LEU A 47 5.85 13.76 15.84
N SER A 48 6.80 14.40 16.53
CA SER A 48 6.65 15.77 16.97
C SER A 48 6.87 16.74 15.80
N LEU A 49 5.90 17.62 15.55
CA LEU A 49 6.00 18.69 14.56
C LEU A 49 6.59 20.00 15.13
N ALA A 50 7.04 19.99 16.39
CA ALA A 50 7.56 21.18 17.05
C ALA A 50 8.83 21.70 16.38
N GLU A 51 9.69 20.79 15.92
CA GLU A 51 10.93 21.14 15.21
C GLU A 51 10.71 21.54 13.75
N GLU A 52 9.53 21.25 13.18
CA GLU A 52 9.19 21.59 11.81
C GLU A 52 8.68 23.03 11.73
N VAL A 53 9.62 23.98 11.80
CA VAL A 53 9.36 25.42 11.69
C VAL A 53 9.50 25.92 10.25
N TYR A 54 8.94 27.09 9.93
CA TYR A 54 9.05 27.66 8.58
C TYR A 54 10.44 28.26 8.33
N GLU A 55 11.01 28.94 9.33
CA GLU A 55 12.35 29.55 9.26
C GLU A 55 13.23 29.04 10.40
N TYR A 56 14.50 28.82 10.09
CA TYR A 56 15.54 28.47 11.06
C TYR A 56 16.45 29.68 11.32
N PRO A 57 17.18 29.73 12.44
CA PRO A 57 18.13 30.80 12.72
C PRO A 57 19.13 31.03 11.58
N SER A 58 19.66 32.25 11.47
CA SER A 58 20.68 32.57 10.47
C SER A 58 21.88 31.62 10.57
N LEU A 59 22.44 31.21 9.43
CA LEU A 59 23.53 30.22 9.29
C LEU A 59 23.20 28.79 9.74
N MET A 60 21.95 28.51 10.10
CA MET A 60 21.45 27.17 10.36
C MET A 60 20.57 26.70 9.21
N ALA A 61 20.67 25.42 8.88
CA ALA A 61 19.81 24.77 7.90
C ALA A 61 19.31 23.44 8.44
N ARG A 62 18.07 23.09 8.07
CA ARG A 62 17.48 21.79 8.40
C ARG A 62 17.94 20.75 7.40
N VAL A 63 18.54 19.68 7.89
CA VAL A 63 18.77 18.44 7.14
C VAL A 63 17.56 17.55 7.36
N ASN A 64 16.88 17.18 6.28
CA ASN A 64 15.71 16.33 6.29
C ASN A 64 16.12 14.90 5.93
N PHE A 65 15.61 13.93 6.66
CA PHE A 65 15.87 12.51 6.43
C PHE A 65 14.57 11.85 5.98
N LEU A 66 14.63 11.13 4.87
CA LEU A 66 13.54 10.29 4.38
C LEU A 66 14.09 8.88 4.18
N ALA A 67 13.57 7.93 4.96
CA ALA A 67 13.99 6.55 4.89
C ALA A 67 12.81 5.64 4.57
N PHE A 68 13.00 4.78 3.57
CA PHE A 68 12.03 3.77 3.21
C PHE A 68 12.49 2.39 3.69
N ASN A 69 11.55 1.55 4.08
CA ASN A 69 11.87 0.15 4.33
C ASN A 69 10.77 -0.80 3.91
N GLY A 70 11.20 -2.04 3.73
CA GLY A 70 10.31 -3.13 3.41
C GLY A 70 9.71 -3.07 2.01
N LEU A 71 8.82 -4.01 1.70
CA LEU A 71 8.08 -4.12 0.45
C LEU A 71 6.58 -4.17 0.70
N ILE A 72 5.76 -3.58 -0.15
CA ILE A 72 4.31 -3.71 0.05
C ILE A 72 3.85 -5.19 -0.04
N PRO A 73 2.75 -5.56 0.61
CA PRO A 73 2.27 -6.94 0.58
C PRO A 73 1.92 -7.39 -0.85
N THR A 74 2.32 -8.62 -1.19
CA THR A 74 2.09 -9.19 -2.52
C THR A 74 0.71 -9.84 -2.60
N LYS A 75 0.02 -9.69 -3.74
CA LYS A 75 -1.21 -10.45 -4.02
C LYS A 75 -0.84 -11.82 -4.56
N TYR A 76 -1.48 -12.86 -4.03
CA TYR A 76 -1.46 -14.19 -4.61
C TYR A 76 -2.89 -14.61 -4.96
N GLU A 77 -2.97 -15.59 -5.84
CA GLU A 77 -4.23 -16.17 -6.27
C GLU A 77 -4.62 -17.28 -5.30
N ARG A 78 -5.89 -17.28 -4.89
CA ARG A 78 -6.50 -18.37 -4.15
C ARG A 78 -7.63 -18.97 -4.97
N PHE A 79 -7.68 -20.29 -4.94
CA PHE A 79 -8.75 -21.08 -5.50
C PHE A 79 -9.56 -21.69 -4.37
N ASP A 80 -10.87 -21.52 -4.44
CA ASP A 80 -11.80 -22.29 -3.61
C ASP A 80 -12.88 -22.91 -4.50
N ALA A 81 -13.46 -24.02 -4.03
CA ALA A 81 -14.61 -24.66 -4.64
C ALA A 81 -15.84 -24.32 -3.80
N ILE A 82 -16.78 -23.58 -4.40
CA ILE A 82 -18.05 -23.27 -3.74
C ILE A 82 -19.04 -24.38 -4.09
N PRO A 83 -19.60 -25.10 -3.10
CA PRO A 83 -20.63 -26.10 -3.35
C PRO A 83 -21.89 -25.42 -3.90
N TYR A 84 -22.44 -25.99 -4.97
CA TYR A 84 -23.67 -25.52 -5.60
C TYR A 84 -24.49 -26.75 -6.04
N PHE A 85 -25.53 -27.07 -5.26
CA PHE A 85 -26.29 -28.33 -5.40
C PHE A 85 -25.37 -29.56 -5.39
N ASP A 86 -25.48 -30.45 -6.38
CA ASP A 86 -24.70 -31.68 -6.51
C ASP A 86 -23.33 -31.47 -7.20
N THR A 87 -22.89 -30.23 -7.38
CA THR A 87 -21.62 -29.88 -8.03
C THR A 87 -20.89 -28.75 -7.30
N TYR A 88 -19.75 -28.33 -7.82
CA TYR A 88 -18.96 -27.21 -7.30
C TYR A 88 -18.57 -26.24 -8.40
N ILE A 89 -18.54 -24.95 -8.05
CA ILE A 89 -18.00 -23.89 -8.89
C ILE A 89 -16.61 -23.54 -8.35
N ARG A 90 -15.58 -23.72 -9.17
CA ARG A 90 -14.23 -23.23 -8.84
C ARG A 90 -14.19 -21.73 -9.07
N ILE A 91 -13.80 -20.98 -8.05
CA ILE A 91 -13.57 -19.54 -8.14
C ILE A 91 -12.09 -19.22 -7.93
N ALA A 92 -11.58 -18.23 -8.65
CA ALA A 92 -10.26 -17.65 -8.41
C ALA A 92 -10.40 -16.20 -7.91
N TYR A 93 -9.77 -15.87 -6.79
CA TYR A 93 -9.81 -14.50 -6.25
C TYR A 93 -8.47 -14.11 -5.62
N PRO A 94 -8.13 -12.80 -5.63
CA PRO A 94 -6.87 -12.34 -5.06
C PRO A 94 -6.95 -12.37 -3.54
N VAL A 95 -5.82 -12.64 -2.91
CA VAL A 95 -5.60 -12.57 -1.46
C VAL A 95 -4.25 -11.89 -1.20
N LEU A 96 -4.13 -11.14 -0.11
CA LEU A 96 -2.86 -10.50 0.27
C LEU A 96 -1.99 -11.45 1.09
N GLY A 97 -0.72 -11.53 0.70
CA GLY A 97 0.35 -12.23 1.40
C GLY A 97 0.57 -11.69 2.80
N GLU A 98 1.05 -12.56 3.69
CA GLU A 98 1.73 -12.06 4.88
C GLU A 98 2.97 -11.28 4.46
N TYR A 99 3.11 -10.10 5.04
CA TYR A 99 4.25 -9.25 4.80
C TYR A 99 4.66 -8.61 6.13
N ARG A 100 5.95 -8.73 6.46
CA ARG A 100 6.57 -8.16 7.65
C ARG A 100 7.90 -7.56 7.23
N THR A 101 8.13 -6.30 7.60
CA THR A 101 9.48 -5.73 7.58
C THR A 101 10.24 -6.18 8.80
N SER A 102 11.53 -6.45 8.62
CA SER A 102 12.46 -6.76 9.71
C SER A 102 12.91 -5.50 10.45
N VAL A 103 12.84 -4.34 9.78
CA VAL A 103 13.22 -3.04 10.33
C VAL A 103 12.10 -2.51 11.23
N SER A 104 12.46 -2.13 12.45
CA SER A 104 11.53 -1.51 13.42
C SER A 104 12.02 -0.15 13.93
N LYS A 105 13.27 0.21 13.64
CA LYS A 105 13.90 1.43 14.13
C LYS A 105 14.98 1.88 13.15
N ILE A 106 14.99 3.16 12.83
CA ILE A 106 16.00 3.79 11.98
C ILE A 106 16.64 4.93 12.77
N VAL A 107 17.97 4.93 12.87
CA VAL A 107 18.74 5.93 13.60
C VAL A 107 19.69 6.61 12.66
N VAL A 108 19.69 7.94 12.68
CA VAL A 108 20.62 8.79 11.96
C VAL A 108 21.65 9.34 12.94
N LYS A 109 22.91 9.33 12.52
CA LYS A 109 24.04 9.95 13.23
C LYS A 109 24.69 10.96 12.30
N VAL A 110 24.86 12.19 12.78
CA VAL A 110 25.51 13.28 12.04
C VAL A 110 26.18 14.24 13.02
N ALA A 111 27.48 14.50 12.83
CA ALA A 111 28.31 15.18 13.83
C ALA A 111 28.14 14.52 15.22
N GLU A 112 27.77 15.29 16.23
CA GLU A 112 27.50 14.81 17.60
C GLU A 112 26.03 14.44 17.84
N ASN A 113 25.16 14.63 16.84
CA ASN A 113 23.72 14.42 16.95
C ASN A 113 23.34 12.98 16.59
N THR A 114 22.41 12.42 17.36
CA THR A 114 21.76 11.15 17.06
C THR A 114 20.25 11.35 17.08
N LEU A 115 19.58 10.99 15.99
CA LEU A 115 18.12 11.11 15.83
C LEU A 115 17.53 9.75 15.48
N GLN A 116 16.46 9.36 16.15
CA GLN A 116 15.61 8.28 15.68
C GLN A 116 14.55 8.85 14.73
N LEU A 117 14.44 8.28 13.53
CA LEU A 117 13.37 8.67 12.60
C LEU A 117 12.03 8.15 13.11
N ASN A 118 10.96 8.88 12.78
CA ASN A 118 9.60 8.50 13.12
C ASN A 118 8.92 7.91 11.90
N LEU A 119 8.12 6.87 12.12
CA LEU A 119 7.26 6.34 11.08
C LEU A 119 6.24 7.43 10.70
N VAL A 120 6.28 7.88 9.45
CA VAL A 120 5.35 8.87 8.89
C VAL A 120 4.16 8.17 8.26
N GLU A 121 4.40 7.11 7.50
CA GLU A 121 3.35 6.38 6.80
C GLU A 121 3.65 4.88 6.66
N SER A 122 2.69 4.04 7.07
CA SER A 122 2.70 2.59 6.78
C SER A 122 1.87 2.30 5.53
N ILE A 123 2.49 2.47 4.36
CA ILE A 123 1.87 2.22 3.04
C ILE A 123 1.38 0.76 2.96
N GLY A 124 2.14 -0.18 3.50
CA GLY A 124 1.80 -1.59 3.53
C GLY A 124 0.55 -1.90 4.38
N ASP A 125 0.42 -1.27 5.55
CA ASP A 125 -0.76 -1.49 6.40
C ASP A 125 -2.00 -0.77 5.86
N ILE A 126 -1.84 0.41 5.26
CA ILE A 126 -2.91 1.08 4.51
C ILE A 126 -3.37 0.21 3.34
N ALA A 127 -2.44 -0.37 2.57
CA ALA A 127 -2.78 -1.28 1.49
C ALA A 127 -3.55 -2.51 1.99
N LYS A 128 -3.17 -3.08 3.16
CA LYS A 128 -3.90 -4.19 3.79
C LYS A 128 -5.31 -3.77 4.21
N SER A 129 -5.48 -2.62 4.85
CA SER A 129 -6.80 -2.18 5.34
C SER A 129 -7.75 -1.91 4.18
N VAL A 130 -7.29 -1.21 3.14
CA VAL A 130 -8.06 -0.96 1.91
C VAL A 130 -8.42 -2.25 1.20
N PHE A 131 -7.50 -3.21 1.12
CA PHE A 131 -7.78 -4.51 0.50
C PHE A 131 -8.83 -5.30 1.29
N ARG A 132 -8.69 -5.37 2.62
CA ARG A 132 -9.65 -6.06 3.50
C ARG A 132 -11.05 -5.47 3.37
N ALA A 133 -11.18 -4.15 3.34
CA ALA A 133 -12.46 -3.47 3.14
C ALA A 133 -13.13 -3.83 1.80
N ASN A 134 -12.33 -4.11 0.76
CA ASN A 134 -12.81 -4.42 -0.59
C ASN A 134 -12.81 -5.91 -0.93
N GLN A 135 -12.45 -6.79 0.01
CA GLN A 135 -12.27 -8.22 -0.25
C GLN A 135 -13.60 -8.89 -0.62
N SER A 136 -14.69 -8.60 0.10
CA SER A 136 -16.01 -9.17 -0.19
C SER A 136 -16.51 -8.82 -1.58
N VAL A 137 -16.27 -7.57 -2.03
CA VAL A 137 -16.61 -7.13 -3.39
C VAL A 137 -15.79 -7.90 -4.43
N SER A 138 -14.50 -8.13 -4.16
CA SER A 138 -13.62 -8.86 -5.07
C SER A 138 -14.04 -10.33 -5.21
N ILE A 139 -14.41 -10.98 -4.10
CA ILE A 139 -14.93 -12.36 -4.08
C ILE A 139 -16.24 -12.45 -4.85
N ASN A 140 -17.20 -11.56 -4.58
CA ASN A 140 -18.49 -11.55 -5.27
C ASN A 140 -18.35 -11.35 -6.79
N LYS A 141 -17.44 -10.46 -7.21
CA LYS A 141 -17.12 -10.27 -8.63
C LYS A 141 -16.53 -11.54 -9.25
N SER A 142 -15.68 -12.28 -8.53
CA SER A 142 -15.17 -13.56 -9.01
C SER A 142 -16.27 -14.60 -9.16
N ILE A 143 -17.16 -14.76 -8.17
CA ILE A 143 -18.31 -15.69 -8.27
C ILE A 143 -19.15 -15.41 -9.53
N VAL A 144 -19.55 -14.15 -9.75
CA VAL A 144 -20.32 -13.76 -10.93
C VAL A 144 -19.54 -14.04 -12.23
N ARG A 145 -18.21 -13.76 -12.25
CA ARG A 145 -17.35 -14.03 -13.41
C ARG A 145 -17.27 -15.52 -13.74
N SER A 146 -17.09 -16.38 -12.73
CA SER A 146 -17.01 -17.83 -12.92
C SER A 146 -18.32 -18.36 -13.49
N ILE A 147 -19.47 -17.92 -12.96
CA ILE A 147 -20.80 -18.29 -13.46
C ILE A 147 -20.97 -17.86 -14.93
N THR A 148 -20.66 -16.61 -15.28
CA THR A 148 -20.79 -16.09 -16.65
C THR A 148 -19.88 -16.80 -17.64
N LYS A 149 -18.63 -17.09 -17.27
CA LYS A 149 -17.67 -17.79 -18.16
C LYS A 149 -18.12 -19.23 -18.44
N ASN A 150 -18.68 -19.90 -17.44
CA ASN A 150 -19.26 -21.23 -17.59
C ASN A 150 -20.50 -21.21 -18.49
N LEU A 151 -21.41 -20.24 -18.30
CA LEU A 151 -22.55 -20.00 -19.20
C LEU A 151 -22.14 -19.86 -20.66
N THR A 152 -21.07 -19.12 -20.94
CA THR A 152 -20.66 -18.82 -22.33
C THR A 152 -20.03 -20.04 -23.02
N THR A 153 -19.37 -20.92 -22.26
CA THR A 153 -18.75 -22.15 -22.78
C THR A 153 -19.81 -23.15 -23.24
N ASP A 154 -20.91 -23.28 -22.50
CA ASP A 154 -22.04 -24.18 -22.81
C ASP A 154 -22.81 -23.77 -24.08
N ILE A 155 -22.84 -22.47 -24.39
CA ILE A 155 -23.53 -21.94 -25.58
C ILE A 155 -22.81 -22.36 -26.88
N THR A 156 -21.50 -22.68 -26.81
CA THR A 156 -20.70 -23.07 -27.99
C THR A 156 -20.91 -24.54 -28.39
N SER A 157 -21.46 -25.39 -27.51
CA SER A 157 -21.67 -26.83 -27.78
C SER A 157 -23.13 -27.24 -28.05
N GLY A 158 -24.02 -26.32 -28.44
CA GLY A 158 -25.29 -26.69 -29.10
C GLY A 158 -26.60 -26.28 -28.41
N ILE A 159 -26.57 -25.43 -27.38
CA ILE A 159 -27.78 -25.01 -26.64
C ILE A 159 -28.51 -23.81 -27.29
N VAL A 160 -27.94 -23.18 -28.33
CA VAL A 160 -28.62 -22.09 -29.07
C VAL A 160 -29.87 -22.57 -29.83
N LYS A 161 -30.05 -23.88 -30.05
CA LYS A 161 -31.21 -24.37 -30.82
C LYS A 161 -32.52 -24.54 -30.03
N GLU A 162 -32.52 -24.50 -28.70
CA GLU A 162 -33.75 -24.74 -27.91
C GLU A 162 -34.23 -23.57 -27.06
N VAL A 163 -33.38 -22.60 -26.70
CA VAL A 163 -33.80 -21.48 -25.85
C VAL A 163 -34.58 -20.39 -26.64
N GLY A 164 -34.46 -20.38 -27.97
CA GLY A 164 -35.16 -19.40 -28.82
C GLY A 164 -36.66 -19.61 -29.02
N LYS A 165 -37.29 -20.61 -28.38
CA LYS A 165 -38.72 -20.89 -28.62
C LYS A 165 -39.69 -20.44 -27.54
N ASN A 166 -39.26 -20.19 -26.31
CA ASN A 166 -40.17 -19.80 -25.23
C ASN A 166 -39.56 -18.66 -24.41
N SER A 167 -39.80 -17.41 -24.81
CA SER A 167 -39.43 -16.25 -24.00
C SER A 167 -40.52 -15.18 -24.09
N SER A 168 -41.61 -15.44 -23.38
CA SER A 168 -42.50 -14.40 -22.87
C SER A 168 -42.43 -14.43 -21.35
N ASP A 169 -42.08 -13.27 -20.78
CA ASP A 169 -42.19 -12.87 -19.38
C ASP A 169 -41.15 -13.27 -18.31
N GLN A 170 -40.78 -12.22 -17.56
CA GLN A 170 -40.04 -12.13 -16.29
C GLN A 170 -38.52 -12.27 -16.32
N SER A 171 -37.85 -11.15 -16.02
CA SER A 171 -36.40 -10.97 -15.98
C SER A 171 -35.69 -11.65 -14.80
N THR A 172 -36.44 -12.20 -13.84
CA THR A 172 -35.89 -12.88 -12.65
C THR A 172 -35.93 -14.41 -12.77
N SER A 173 -36.94 -14.96 -13.45
CA SER A 173 -37.04 -16.39 -13.77
C SER A 173 -35.93 -16.81 -14.73
N SER A 174 -35.58 -15.96 -15.70
CA SER A 174 -34.52 -16.23 -16.67
C SER A 174 -33.13 -16.47 -16.05
N PHE A 175 -32.77 -15.83 -14.93
CA PHE A 175 -31.46 -16.03 -14.27
C PHE A 175 -31.42 -17.34 -13.49
N LEU A 176 -32.50 -17.70 -12.79
CA LEU A 176 -32.63 -18.97 -12.07
C LEU A 176 -32.79 -20.16 -13.03
N ASP A 177 -33.51 -19.97 -14.13
CA ASP A 177 -33.65 -20.97 -15.20
C ASP A 177 -32.33 -21.18 -15.95
N ALA A 178 -31.59 -20.10 -16.24
CA ALA A 178 -30.23 -20.20 -16.78
C ALA A 178 -29.31 -20.94 -15.81
N LEU A 179 -29.33 -20.60 -14.51
CA LEU A 179 -28.57 -21.30 -13.46
C LEU A 179 -28.93 -22.80 -13.38
N SER A 180 -30.21 -23.14 -13.46
CA SER A 180 -30.66 -24.54 -13.42
C SER A 180 -30.25 -25.33 -14.67
N SER A 181 -30.16 -24.65 -15.82
CA SER A 181 -29.78 -25.23 -17.11
C SER A 181 -28.27 -25.51 -17.18
N ILE A 182 -27.44 -24.60 -16.65
CA ILE A 182 -25.99 -24.84 -16.45
C ILE A 182 -25.79 -26.08 -15.58
N VAL A 183 -26.44 -26.16 -14.42
CA VAL A 183 -26.25 -27.28 -13.47
C VAL A 183 -26.54 -28.64 -14.09
N LYS A 184 -27.56 -28.74 -14.94
CA LYS A 184 -27.93 -29.98 -15.64
C LYS A 184 -26.90 -30.40 -16.69
N VAL A 185 -26.22 -29.45 -17.34
CA VAL A 185 -25.14 -29.71 -18.31
C VAL A 185 -23.84 -30.10 -17.59
N PHE A 186 -23.59 -29.51 -16.41
CA PHE A 186 -22.37 -29.70 -15.64
C PHE A 186 -22.34 -30.94 -14.73
N GLY A 187 -23.45 -31.66 -14.58
CA GLY A 187 -23.49 -32.92 -13.81
C GLY A 187 -22.57 -34.05 -14.33
N ARG A 188 -21.88 -33.85 -15.47
CA ARG A 188 -20.96 -34.87 -16.04
C ARG A 188 -19.61 -34.36 -16.58
N THR A 189 -19.36 -33.05 -16.64
CA THR A 189 -18.10 -32.52 -17.15
C THR A 189 -17.62 -31.34 -16.34
N ALA A 190 -16.62 -31.58 -15.50
CA ALA A 190 -15.82 -30.54 -14.87
C ALA A 190 -14.98 -29.83 -15.94
N SER A 191 -15.57 -28.90 -16.69
CA SER A 191 -14.78 -27.98 -17.50
C SER A 191 -14.02 -27.07 -16.54
N ALA A 192 -12.77 -27.45 -16.26
CA ALA A 192 -11.80 -26.64 -15.56
C ALA A 192 -11.39 -25.46 -16.47
N ALA A 193 -12.33 -24.57 -16.78
CA ALA A 193 -12.01 -23.30 -17.39
C ALA A 193 -10.98 -22.62 -16.48
N SER A 194 -9.81 -22.32 -17.01
CA SER A 194 -8.75 -21.63 -16.27
C SER A 194 -9.26 -20.22 -15.96
N GLU A 195 -9.82 -20.05 -14.76
CA GLU A 195 -10.11 -18.75 -14.19
C GLU A 195 -8.84 -18.32 -13.45
N SER A 196 -8.37 -17.11 -13.73
CA SER A 196 -7.30 -16.51 -12.97
C SER A 196 -7.73 -15.11 -12.51
N ALA A 197 -7.40 -14.80 -11.26
CA ALA A 197 -7.61 -13.52 -10.61
C ALA A 197 -6.56 -12.51 -11.04
N ASP A 198 -6.93 -11.23 -11.06
CA ASP A 198 -5.95 -10.15 -11.27
C ASP A 198 -5.09 -9.96 -10.02
N VAL A 199 -3.89 -10.55 -10.05
CA VAL A 199 -2.87 -10.42 -9.01
C VAL A 199 -1.88 -9.30 -9.27
N ARG A 200 -2.06 -8.50 -10.34
CA ARG A 200 -1.12 -7.40 -10.63
C ARG A 200 -1.14 -6.38 -9.51
N CYS A 201 0.02 -6.16 -8.91
CA CYS A 201 0.28 -5.12 -7.92
C CYS A 201 1.70 -4.58 -8.11
N ALA A 202 1.95 -3.34 -7.68
CA ALA A 202 3.31 -2.82 -7.65
C ALA A 202 4.13 -3.62 -6.62
N HIS A 203 5.06 -4.45 -7.06
CA HIS A 203 5.77 -5.37 -6.16
C HIS A 203 6.96 -4.72 -5.43
N PHE A 204 7.44 -3.59 -5.96
CA PHE A 204 8.68 -2.93 -5.53
C PHE A 204 8.46 -1.61 -4.77
N LEU A 205 7.22 -1.31 -4.36
CA LEU A 205 6.99 -0.13 -3.52
C LEU A 205 7.40 -0.42 -2.08
N PRO A 206 7.99 0.56 -1.38
CA PRO A 206 8.32 0.40 0.02
C PRO A 206 7.08 0.26 0.89
N SER A 207 7.17 -0.53 1.96
CA SER A 207 6.05 -0.72 2.89
C SER A 207 5.88 0.45 3.84
N CYS A 208 6.97 1.09 4.24
CA CYS A 208 6.97 2.08 5.29
C CYS A 208 7.86 3.25 4.91
N ALA A 209 7.42 4.45 5.28
CA ALA A 209 8.15 5.70 5.11
C ALA A 209 8.40 6.33 6.48
N TRP A 210 9.66 6.65 6.74
CA TRP A 210 10.13 7.24 7.98
C TRP A 210 10.75 8.59 7.69
N ALA A 211 10.52 9.54 8.58
CA ALA A 211 11.12 10.85 8.44
C ALA A 211 11.49 11.50 9.76
N GLY A 212 12.30 12.53 9.63
CA GLY A 212 12.76 13.39 10.71
C GLY A 212 13.78 14.37 10.15
N GLY A 213 14.35 15.20 11.00
CA GLY A 213 15.42 16.08 10.59
C GLY A 213 16.30 16.52 11.74
N ILE A 214 17.43 17.12 11.41
CA ILE A 214 18.32 17.76 12.38
C ILE A 214 18.67 19.14 11.83
N THR A 215 18.64 20.15 12.70
CA THR A 215 19.06 21.51 12.33
C THR A 215 20.54 21.64 12.64
N LEU A 216 21.34 21.97 11.63
CA LEU A 216 22.80 22.05 11.70
C LEU A 216 23.29 23.38 11.13
N ALA A 217 24.48 23.80 11.53
CA ALA A 217 25.16 24.92 10.87
C ALA A 217 25.54 24.51 9.44
N GLU A 218 25.66 25.48 8.53
CA GLU A 218 26.20 25.25 7.19
C GLU A 218 27.59 24.62 7.23
N GLY A 219 27.83 23.63 6.37
CA GLY A 219 29.10 22.88 6.37
C GLY A 219 28.97 21.50 5.74
N ASN A 220 30.07 20.74 5.73
CA ASN A 220 30.09 19.37 5.24
C ASN A 220 30.07 18.38 6.41
N TYR A 221 29.24 17.34 6.29
CA TYR A 221 29.05 16.35 7.33
C TYR A 221 29.06 14.93 6.79
N ASP A 222 29.55 13.99 7.59
CA ASP A 222 29.36 12.57 7.35
C ASP A 222 28.08 12.12 8.05
N ILE A 223 27.16 11.56 7.27
CA ILE A 223 25.86 11.10 7.76
C ILE A 223 25.83 9.59 7.72
N THR A 224 25.46 8.97 8.83
CA THR A 224 25.27 7.52 8.93
C THR A 224 23.82 7.21 9.28
N VAL A 225 23.20 6.32 8.53
CA VAL A 225 21.83 5.84 8.76
C VAL A 225 21.86 4.34 9.05
N ASP A 226 21.49 3.98 10.27
CA ASP A 226 21.47 2.61 10.77
C ASP A 226 20.04 2.09 10.88
N TYR A 227 19.82 0.89 10.37
CA TYR A 227 18.54 0.18 10.40
C TYR A 227 18.61 -0.96 11.40
N TYR A 228 17.68 -1.00 12.35
CA TYR A 228 17.63 -2.00 13.42
C TYR A 228 16.35 -2.81 13.36
N ASN A 229 16.43 -4.06 13.81
CA ASN A 229 15.25 -4.88 14.05
C ASN A 229 14.63 -4.62 15.43
N LYS A 230 13.49 -5.27 15.69
CA LYS A 230 12.74 -5.17 16.95
C LYS A 230 13.50 -5.61 18.21
N PHE A 231 14.59 -6.34 18.04
CA PHE A 231 15.46 -6.80 19.12
C PHE A 231 16.70 -5.90 19.31
N GLY A 232 16.79 -4.80 18.56
CA GLY A 232 17.94 -3.88 18.60
C GLY A 232 19.17 -4.37 17.84
N LYS A 233 19.07 -5.45 17.05
CA LYS A 233 20.16 -5.89 16.18
C LYS A 233 20.26 -4.98 14.96
N LEU A 234 21.47 -4.48 14.68
CA LEU A 234 21.79 -3.76 13.45
C LEU A 234 21.62 -4.69 12.24
N LEU A 235 20.79 -4.27 11.29
CA LEU A 235 20.51 -5.00 10.05
C LEU A 235 21.33 -4.46 8.89
N PHE A 236 21.41 -3.13 8.78
CA PHE A 236 22.03 -2.45 7.65
C PHE A 236 22.47 -1.05 8.05
N THR A 237 23.55 -0.57 7.43
CA THR A 237 24.07 0.79 7.60
C THR A 237 24.31 1.41 6.23
N LYS A 238 23.88 2.66 6.06
CA LYS A 238 24.16 3.49 4.89
C LYS A 238 24.89 4.74 5.31
N THR A 239 26.00 5.05 4.65
CA THR A 239 26.79 6.26 4.90
C THR A 239 26.72 7.20 3.71
N PHE A 240 26.63 8.50 3.99
CA PHE A 240 26.70 9.60 3.03
C PHE A 240 27.88 10.50 3.45
N PRO A 241 29.08 10.27 2.88
CA PRO A 241 30.25 11.05 3.24
C PRO A 241 30.18 12.45 2.60
N ASN A 242 30.73 13.44 3.31
CA ASN A 242 30.87 14.82 2.84
C ASN A 242 29.56 15.42 2.27
N PHE A 243 28.44 15.20 2.98
CA PHE A 243 27.15 15.79 2.65
C PHE A 243 27.17 17.29 2.96
N GLU A 244 26.97 18.10 1.93
CA GLU A 244 26.99 19.56 2.03
C GLU A 244 25.64 20.09 2.51
N VAL A 245 25.66 20.78 3.65
CA VAL A 245 24.50 21.43 4.26
C VAL A 245 24.56 22.92 3.94
N LYS A 246 23.54 23.42 3.24
CA LYS A 246 23.42 24.82 2.83
C LYS A 246 22.11 25.43 3.29
N ASN A 247 22.17 26.69 3.70
CA ASN A 247 20.97 27.50 3.86
C ASN A 247 20.35 27.77 2.48
N ASN A 248 19.02 27.90 2.42
CA ASN A 248 18.23 27.95 1.18
C ASN A 248 18.27 26.70 0.28
N GLN A 249 18.70 25.54 0.80
CA GLN A 249 18.53 24.25 0.14
C GLN A 249 17.58 23.35 0.92
N VAL A 250 17.04 22.34 0.24
CA VAL A 250 16.17 21.34 0.87
C VAL A 250 16.95 20.44 1.83
N ASN A 251 18.25 20.21 1.58
CA ASN A 251 19.12 19.30 2.34
C ASN A 251 18.42 17.97 2.68
N LEU A 252 17.98 17.23 1.66
CA LEU A 252 17.29 15.95 1.83
C LEU A 252 18.27 14.78 1.67
N VAL A 253 18.30 13.91 2.66
CA VAL A 253 18.97 12.61 2.61
C VAL A 253 17.89 11.53 2.46
N GLU A 254 17.88 10.90 1.30
CA GLU A 254 17.00 9.77 1.00
C GLU A 254 17.77 8.44 1.11
N THR A 255 17.17 7.45 1.75
CA THR A 255 17.75 6.11 1.87
C THR A 255 16.66 5.04 1.91
N TYR A 256 17.02 3.79 1.62
CA TYR A 256 16.10 2.67 1.69
C TYR A 256 16.77 1.39 2.20
N CYS A 257 15.97 0.53 2.83
CA CYS A 257 16.35 -0.82 3.23
C CYS A 257 15.14 -1.75 3.08
N LEU A 258 15.12 -2.58 2.03
CA LEU A 258 13.94 -3.38 1.66
C LEU A 258 13.73 -4.64 2.54
N LEU A 259 14.40 -4.72 3.69
CA LEU A 259 14.35 -5.84 4.65
C LEU A 259 13.13 -5.80 5.60
#